data_AF-A0A5N5TNB4-F1
#
_entry.id   AF-A0A5N5TNB4-F1
#
_cell.length_a   1.000
_cell.length_b   1.000
_cell.length_c   1.000
_cell.angle_alpha   90.00
_cell.angle_beta   90.00
_cell.angle_gamma   90.00
#
_symmetry.space_group_name_H-M   'P 1'
#
loop_
_entity.id
_entity.type
_entity.pdbx_description
1 polymer ?
#
loop_
_entity_poly.entity_id
_entity_poly.type
_entity_poly.pdbx_seq_one_letter_code
_entity_poly.pdbx_strand_id
1 'polypeptide(L)'
;MYCAVGLWSCFFLALYSLFDVSKLMKFSTRSTEEIFALFITIAFCHDAFTDVAKNFAANYNSEACEAESVLQMNGSYNVLPENASAISLLTFSLQNQTSNLTLLVNEASNCTRENSILFLLLMFGTLWLGLLLYNFNKTPYLNANKREILADYALPVAVVVFSFIGSLGFSDVKLKSEIQEIKSTDYSSIFQVAPLGSLPVSAIFATMGLGFCLSVLIFMDQNIGSAMVNNPGNKLKKGIAYHLDLLAVAIMNSFLSIFGLPWMHACIPHSPLHVRSLADVEERVDEGHVHEIIVKVRETRLTSLFPNILIGLSIFLLPYPLGYIPTAVLDGLFLYMALTALIGNQMHRLIPLVIDRKYLAALDGQHQ
;
A
#
# COMPACT_ATOMS: atom_id res chain seq x y z
N MET A 1 -13.17 -25.00 4.97
CA MET A 1 -14.00 -23.88 5.47
C MET A 1 -13.89 -22.66 4.59
N TYR A 2 -12.68 -22.19 4.25
CA TYR A 2 -12.43 -21.07 3.32
C TYR A 2 -13.28 -21.14 2.04
N CYS A 3 -13.19 -22.24 1.30
CA CYS A 3 -13.97 -22.45 0.06
C CYS A 3 -15.50 -22.35 0.27
N ALA A 4 -16.02 -22.88 1.39
CA ALA A 4 -17.45 -22.85 1.69
C ALA A 4 -17.94 -21.42 2.00
N VAL A 5 -17.16 -20.64 2.77
CA VAL A 5 -17.46 -19.23 3.05
C VAL A 5 -17.51 -18.42 1.75
N GLY A 6 -16.53 -18.62 0.86
CA GLY A 6 -16.48 -17.92 -0.43
C GLY A 6 -17.65 -18.30 -1.34
N LEU A 7 -18.02 -19.58 -1.41
CA LEU A 7 -19.18 -20.03 -2.21
C LEU A 7 -20.51 -19.45 -1.69
N TRP A 8 -20.72 -19.43 -0.36
CA TRP A 8 -21.89 -18.78 0.23
C TRP A 8 -21.91 -17.28 -0.04
N SER A 9 -20.74 -16.61 0.04
CA SER A 9 -20.62 -15.20 -0.29
C SER A 9 -21.01 -14.92 -1.75
N CYS A 10 -20.51 -15.73 -2.69
CA CYS A 10 -20.84 -15.61 -4.11
C CYS A 10 -22.34 -15.85 -4.38
N PHE A 11 -22.95 -16.80 -3.68
CA PHE A 11 -24.39 -17.03 -3.76
C PHE A 11 -25.19 -15.79 -3.34
N PHE A 12 -24.84 -15.14 -2.23
CA PHE A 12 -25.50 -13.91 -1.79
C PHE A 12 -25.24 -12.74 -2.76
N LEU A 13 -24.03 -12.59 -3.31
CA LEU A 13 -23.73 -11.56 -4.31
C LEU A 13 -24.56 -11.74 -5.60
N ALA A 14 -24.71 -12.98 -6.07
CA ALA A 14 -25.58 -13.28 -7.21
C ALA A 14 -27.04 -12.95 -6.91
N LEU A 15 -27.49 -13.25 -5.69
CA LEU A 15 -28.83 -12.93 -5.22
C LEU A 15 -29.07 -11.41 -5.17
N TYR A 16 -28.10 -10.63 -4.68
CA TYR A 16 -28.16 -9.17 -4.67
C TYR A 16 -28.24 -8.56 -6.08
N SER A 17 -27.55 -9.16 -7.06
CA SER A 17 -27.62 -8.74 -8.46
C SER A 17 -29.02 -8.95 -9.04
N LEU A 18 -29.67 -10.09 -8.74
CA LEU A 18 -31.01 -10.43 -9.23
C LEU A 18 -32.13 -9.61 -8.57
N PHE A 19 -32.01 -9.29 -7.27
CA PHE A 19 -33.04 -8.56 -6.51
C PHE A 19 -32.88 -7.03 -6.54
N ASP A 20 -32.11 -6.49 -7.48
CA ASP A 20 -31.91 -5.04 -7.64
C ASP A 20 -31.41 -4.31 -6.37
N VAL A 21 -30.62 -4.98 -5.53
CA VAL A 21 -30.13 -4.39 -4.26
C VAL A 21 -29.20 -3.19 -4.52
N SER A 22 -28.65 -3.07 -5.74
CA SER A 22 -27.87 -1.91 -6.19
C SER A 22 -28.64 -0.57 -6.15
N LYS A 23 -29.98 -0.57 -6.01
CA LYS A 23 -30.73 0.67 -5.72
C LYS A 23 -30.31 1.34 -4.41
N LEU A 24 -29.67 0.59 -3.49
CA LEU A 24 -29.09 1.11 -2.25
C LEU A 24 -27.98 2.14 -2.50
N MET A 25 -27.40 2.17 -3.70
CA MET A 25 -26.40 3.18 -4.08
C MET A 25 -26.90 4.61 -4.04
N LYS A 26 -28.21 4.84 -4.14
CA LYS A 26 -28.79 6.20 -3.97
C LYS A 26 -28.51 6.79 -2.59
N PHE A 27 -28.18 5.97 -1.60
CA PHE A 27 -27.81 6.41 -0.26
C PHE A 27 -26.32 6.73 -0.10
N SER A 28 -25.47 6.31 -1.04
CA SER A 28 -24.05 6.69 -1.04
C SER A 28 -23.93 8.11 -1.58
N THR A 29 -23.68 9.06 -0.68
CA THR A 29 -23.56 10.47 -1.02
C THR A 29 -22.09 10.86 -1.16
N ARG A 30 -21.83 12.01 -1.80
CA ARG A 30 -20.48 12.60 -1.89
C ARG A 30 -19.76 12.67 -0.53
N SER A 31 -20.49 12.93 0.56
CA SER A 31 -19.91 12.95 1.91
C SER A 31 -19.35 11.58 2.32
N THR A 32 -20.03 10.50 1.94
CA THR A 32 -19.58 9.12 2.20
C THR A 32 -18.28 8.82 1.44
N GLU A 33 -18.17 9.24 0.17
CA GLU A 33 -16.94 9.11 -0.63
C GLU A 33 -15.75 9.84 0.04
N GLU A 34 -15.98 11.07 0.52
CA GLU A 34 -14.96 11.89 1.18
C GLU A 34 -14.53 11.31 2.54
N ILE A 35 -15.44 10.67 3.28
CA ILE A 35 -15.12 9.96 4.53
C ILE A 35 -14.28 8.71 4.26
N PHE A 36 -14.62 7.92 3.24
CA PHE A 36 -13.86 6.73 2.87
C PHE A 36 -12.45 7.07 2.39
N ALA A 37 -12.30 8.15 1.60
CA ALA A 37 -10.98 8.63 1.19
C ALA A 37 -10.11 9.00 2.40
N LEU A 38 -10.68 9.70 3.39
CA LEU A 38 -9.98 10.05 4.63
C LEU A 38 -9.61 8.81 5.46
N PHE A 39 -10.51 7.82 5.54
CA PHE A 39 -10.25 6.55 6.23
C PHE A 39 -9.07 5.80 5.59
N ILE A 40 -9.04 5.69 4.25
CA ILE A 40 -7.96 5.04 3.52
C ILE A 40 -6.63 5.78 3.70
N THR A 41 -6.64 7.13 3.66
CA THR A 41 -5.44 7.92 3.94
C THR A 41 -4.88 7.63 5.35
N ILE A 42 -5.74 7.55 6.36
CA ILE A 42 -5.30 7.23 7.74
C ILE A 42 -4.75 5.81 7.81
N ALA A 43 -5.39 4.83 7.16
CA ALA A 43 -4.94 3.45 7.13
C ALA A 43 -3.55 3.32 6.48
N PHE A 44 -3.33 3.89 5.30
CA PHE A 44 -2.02 3.84 4.64
C PHE A 44 -0.93 4.58 5.42
N CYS A 45 -1.28 5.68 6.09
CA CYS A 45 -0.35 6.38 6.97
C CYS A 45 0.04 5.50 8.18
N HIS A 46 -0.94 4.84 8.80
CA HIS A 46 -0.71 3.92 9.91
C HIS A 46 0.17 2.72 9.52
N ASP A 47 -0.10 2.12 8.36
CA ASP A 47 0.66 0.95 7.89
C ASP A 47 2.13 1.32 7.62
N ALA A 48 2.38 2.43 6.92
CA ALA A 48 3.74 2.93 6.67
C ALA A 48 4.51 3.22 7.98
N PHE A 49 3.88 3.88 8.96
CA PHE A 49 4.54 4.13 10.25
C PHE A 49 4.77 2.86 11.06
N THR A 50 3.84 1.90 10.99
CA THR A 50 3.96 0.61 11.66
C THR A 50 5.13 -0.18 11.10
N ASP A 51 5.33 -0.16 9.78
CA ASP A 51 6.44 -0.87 9.13
C ASP A 51 7.79 -0.19 9.38
N VAL A 52 7.85 1.14 9.46
CA VAL A 52 9.02 1.85 10.01
C VAL A 52 9.30 1.38 11.44
N ALA A 53 8.30 1.37 12.32
CA ALA A 53 8.49 0.99 13.72
C ALA A 53 8.98 -0.46 13.88
N LYS A 54 8.43 -1.41 13.10
CA LYS A 54 8.91 -2.80 13.06
C LYS A 54 10.36 -2.90 12.61
N ASN A 55 10.75 -2.15 11.57
CA ASN A 55 12.13 -2.14 11.07
C ASN A 55 13.11 -1.56 12.10
N PHE A 56 12.73 -0.49 12.81
CA PHE A 56 13.53 0.06 13.89
C PHE A 56 13.62 -0.89 15.10
N ALA A 57 12.52 -1.55 15.47
CA ALA A 57 12.53 -2.54 16.54
C ALA A 57 13.45 -3.73 16.20
N ALA A 58 13.43 -4.20 14.95
CA ALA A 58 14.22 -5.35 14.50
C ALA A 58 15.73 -5.04 14.36
N ASN A 59 16.09 -3.88 13.82
CA ASN A 59 17.48 -3.58 13.44
C ASN A 59 18.20 -2.56 14.34
N TYR A 60 17.46 -1.77 15.14
CA TYR A 60 18.04 -0.72 15.99
C TYR A 60 17.98 -1.09 17.48
N ASN A 61 16.88 -1.67 17.95
CA ASN A 61 16.63 -2.00 19.37
C ASN A 61 16.74 -3.51 19.68
N SER A 62 17.43 -4.31 18.87
CA SER A 62 17.59 -5.74 19.18
C SER A 62 18.57 -5.94 20.35
N GLU A 63 18.34 -6.97 21.16
CA GLU A 63 19.20 -7.33 22.30
C GLU A 63 20.67 -7.55 21.88
N ALA A 64 20.90 -7.96 20.64
CA ALA A 64 22.23 -8.08 20.03
C ALA A 64 22.93 -6.73 19.81
N CYS A 65 22.19 -5.67 19.46
CA CYS A 65 22.71 -4.31 19.27
C CYS A 65 23.01 -3.58 20.59
N GLU A 66 22.28 -3.92 21.66
CA GLU A 66 22.53 -3.38 23.00
C GLU A 66 23.80 -3.98 23.60
N ALA A 67 24.04 -5.28 23.38
CA ALA A 67 25.28 -5.98 23.77
C ALA A 67 26.54 -5.41 23.10
N GLU A 68 26.46 -5.00 21.83
CA GLU A 68 27.58 -4.35 21.11
C GLU A 68 27.96 -2.99 21.74
N SER A 69 26.96 -2.19 22.16
CA SER A 69 27.22 -0.90 22.80
C SER A 69 27.91 -1.02 24.17
N VAL A 70 27.63 -2.10 24.91
CA VAL A 70 28.31 -2.41 26.18
C VAL A 70 29.74 -2.92 25.94
N LEU A 71 29.98 -3.67 24.86
CA LEU A 71 31.33 -4.10 24.46
C LEU A 71 32.21 -2.92 24.01
N GLN A 72 31.65 -1.95 23.28
CA GLN A 72 32.38 -0.74 22.85
C GLN A 72 32.74 0.18 24.03
N MET A 73 31.92 0.23 25.08
CA MET A 73 32.18 1.05 26.29
C MET A 73 33.26 0.45 27.20
N ASN A 74 33.49 -0.86 27.16
CA ASN A 74 34.45 -1.56 28.03
C ASN A 74 35.76 -1.97 27.34
N GLY A 75 35.93 -1.71 26.04
CA GLY A 75 37.09 -2.23 25.30
C GLY A 75 37.50 -1.37 24.10
N SER A 76 38.45 -0.47 24.32
CA SER A 76 39.29 0.09 23.26
C SER A 76 40.26 -1.00 22.78
N TYR A 77 39.86 -1.79 21.79
CA TYR A 77 40.80 -2.58 20.99
C TYR A 77 40.41 -2.49 19.52
N ASN A 78 41.17 -1.70 18.77
CA ASN A 78 41.19 -1.74 17.32
C ASN A 78 41.51 -3.18 16.88
N VAL A 79 40.52 -3.92 16.39
CA VAL A 79 40.77 -5.16 15.67
C VAL A 79 41.16 -4.78 14.24
N LEU A 80 42.41 -4.36 14.07
CA LEU A 80 43.10 -4.56 12.81
C LEU A 80 43.40 -6.06 12.72
N PRO A 81 43.06 -6.73 11.61
CA PRO A 81 43.06 -8.19 11.53
C PRO A 81 44.48 -8.68 11.23
N GLU A 82 45.39 -8.62 12.18
CA GLU A 82 46.68 -9.31 12.05
C GLU A 82 47.04 -10.04 13.35
N ASN A 83 47.08 -11.37 13.22
CA ASN A 83 47.57 -12.39 14.14
C ASN A 83 46.57 -12.99 15.14
N ALA A 84 46.11 -14.18 14.74
CA ALA A 84 45.25 -15.13 15.44
C ALA A 84 45.78 -15.67 16.80
N SER A 85 46.76 -15.02 17.42
CA SER A 85 47.40 -15.49 18.66
C SER A 85 46.97 -14.71 19.91
N ALA A 86 46.51 -13.46 19.78
CA ALA A 86 46.06 -12.66 20.92
C ALA A 86 44.68 -13.09 21.48
N ILE A 87 43.84 -13.69 20.64
CA ILE A 87 42.52 -14.21 21.02
C ILE A 87 42.65 -15.39 22.00
N SER A 88 43.74 -16.16 21.90
CA SER A 88 43.98 -17.35 22.75
C SER A 88 44.28 -17.03 24.22
N LEU A 89 44.92 -15.88 24.51
CA LEU A 89 45.29 -15.50 25.87
C LEU A 89 44.13 -14.88 26.66
N LEU A 90 43.21 -14.18 25.97
CA LEU A 90 41.98 -13.70 26.60
C LEU A 90 40.94 -14.81 26.81
N THR A 91 40.93 -15.85 25.98
CA THR A 91 40.06 -17.02 26.20
C THR A 91 40.45 -17.87 27.42
N PHE A 92 41.70 -17.80 27.88
CA PHE A 92 42.17 -18.63 28.99
C PHE A 92 41.68 -18.14 30.37
N SER A 93 41.38 -16.85 30.54
CA SER A 93 40.89 -16.31 31.82
C SER A 93 39.36 -16.42 31.99
N LEU A 94 38.62 -16.75 30.92
CA LEU A 94 37.15 -16.90 30.92
C LEU A 94 36.70 -18.27 30.38
N GLN A 95 37.41 -19.33 30.75
CA GLN A 95 37.20 -20.71 30.28
C GLN A 95 35.91 -21.40 30.80
N ASN A 96 34.86 -20.67 31.21
CA ASN A 96 33.62 -21.29 31.70
C ASN A 96 32.32 -20.78 31.04
N GLN A 97 32.39 -19.95 29.99
CA GLN A 97 31.20 -19.45 29.28
C GLN A 97 31.36 -19.42 27.75
N THR A 98 32.18 -20.29 27.17
CA THR A 98 32.59 -20.22 25.76
C THR A 98 31.54 -20.64 24.73
N SER A 99 30.47 -21.36 25.12
CA SER A 99 29.40 -21.74 24.18
C SER A 99 28.35 -20.65 23.94
N ASN A 100 28.12 -19.78 24.93
CA ASN A 100 27.09 -18.74 24.83
C ASN A 100 27.67 -17.41 24.33
N LEU A 101 28.94 -17.13 24.63
CA LEU A 101 29.61 -15.91 24.17
C LEU A 101 29.86 -15.93 22.65
N THR A 102 30.14 -17.10 22.06
CA THR A 102 30.36 -17.24 20.60
C THR A 102 29.07 -17.10 19.80
N LEU A 103 27.94 -17.52 20.38
CA LEU A 103 26.61 -17.31 19.79
C LEU A 103 26.20 -15.83 19.89
N LEU A 104 26.42 -15.20 21.05
CA LEU A 104 26.20 -13.75 21.24
C LEU A 104 27.13 -12.89 20.38
N VAL A 105 28.39 -13.28 20.14
CA VAL A 105 29.32 -12.56 19.24
C VAL A 105 28.91 -12.70 17.78
N ASN A 106 28.42 -13.88 17.36
CA ASN A 106 27.89 -14.07 16.01
C ASN A 106 26.57 -13.32 15.78
N GLU A 107 25.71 -13.22 16.80
CA GLU A 107 24.47 -12.41 16.73
C GLU A 107 24.75 -10.90 16.85
N ALA A 108 25.70 -10.48 17.69
CA ALA A 108 26.15 -9.08 17.78
C ALA A 108 26.84 -8.61 16.50
N SER A 109 27.49 -9.51 15.75
CA SER A 109 28.14 -9.19 14.47
C SER A 109 27.18 -8.85 13.32
N ASN A 110 25.87 -9.05 13.50
CA ASN A 110 24.84 -8.69 12.52
C ASN A 110 23.89 -7.60 13.06
N CYS A 111 24.37 -6.68 13.90
CA CYS A 111 23.64 -5.47 14.25
C CYS A 111 23.73 -4.43 13.11
N THR A 112 22.78 -4.43 12.19
CA THR A 112 22.78 -3.48 11.06
C THR A 112 21.90 -2.25 11.34
N ARG A 113 22.37 -1.34 12.21
CA ARG A 113 21.66 -0.09 12.53
C ARG A 113 21.43 0.81 11.31
N GLU A 114 22.33 0.71 10.35
CA GLU A 114 22.31 1.44 9.07
C GLU A 114 21.04 1.15 8.26
N ASN A 115 20.46 -0.05 8.41
CA ASN A 115 19.26 -0.46 7.68
C ASN A 115 18.04 0.40 8.04
N SER A 116 17.88 0.76 9.31
CA SER A 116 16.75 1.58 9.77
C SER A 116 16.84 3.01 9.26
N ILE A 117 18.05 3.56 9.23
CA ILE A 117 18.31 4.92 8.71
C ILE A 117 18.11 4.94 7.20
N LEU A 118 18.62 3.93 6.50
CA LEU A 118 18.43 3.76 5.07
C LEU A 118 16.95 3.61 4.72
N PHE A 119 16.21 2.78 5.46
CA PHE A 119 14.76 2.61 5.30
C PHE A 119 14.01 3.95 5.36
N LEU A 120 14.30 4.75 6.39
CA LEU A 120 13.71 6.09 6.56
C LEU A 120 14.08 7.01 5.40
N LEU A 121 15.34 6.99 4.96
CA LEU A 121 15.82 7.81 3.85
C LEU A 121 15.12 7.46 2.52
N LEU A 122 14.95 6.17 2.21
CA LEU A 122 14.24 5.76 0.99
C LEU A 122 12.75 6.08 1.05
N MET A 123 12.11 5.87 2.20
CA MET A 123 10.69 6.16 2.38
C MET A 123 10.38 7.66 2.24
N PHE A 124 11.10 8.53 2.97
CA PHE A 124 10.89 9.98 2.85
C PHE A 124 11.45 10.53 1.54
N GLY A 125 12.50 9.93 0.99
CA GLY A 125 13.09 10.34 -0.29
C GLY A 125 12.13 10.11 -1.47
N THR A 126 11.52 8.93 -1.54
CA THR A 126 10.49 8.62 -2.57
C THR A 126 9.31 9.58 -2.48
N LEU A 127 8.81 9.83 -1.26
CA LEU A 127 7.74 10.80 -1.02
C LEU A 127 8.14 12.21 -1.46
N TRP A 128 9.34 12.66 -1.05
CA TRP A 128 9.82 14.00 -1.37
C TRP A 128 9.94 14.22 -2.87
N LEU A 129 10.57 13.28 -3.57
CA LEU A 129 10.72 13.34 -5.03
C LEU A 129 9.37 13.23 -5.74
N GLY A 130 8.48 12.33 -5.28
CA GLY A 130 7.12 12.22 -5.82
C GLY A 130 6.35 13.53 -5.71
N LEU A 131 6.37 14.17 -4.54
CA LEU A 131 5.70 15.46 -4.31
C LEU A 131 6.36 16.61 -5.09
N LEU A 132 7.69 16.58 -5.27
CA LEU A 132 8.41 17.56 -6.08
C LEU A 132 7.96 17.49 -7.54
N LEU A 133 7.96 16.29 -8.14
CA LEU A 133 7.54 16.08 -9.54
C LEU A 133 6.07 16.40 -9.73
N TYR A 134 5.21 16.04 -8.77
CA TYR A 134 3.79 16.38 -8.81
C TYR A 134 3.55 17.90 -8.77
N ASN A 135 4.23 18.62 -7.86
CA ASN A 135 4.09 20.07 -7.77
C ASN A 135 4.80 20.83 -8.91
N PHE A 136 5.62 20.15 -9.70
CA PHE A 136 6.28 20.75 -10.85
C PHE A 136 5.29 21.31 -11.87
N ASN A 137 4.03 20.83 -11.88
CA ASN A 137 2.94 21.38 -12.69
C ASN A 137 2.61 22.85 -12.41
N LYS A 138 2.89 23.33 -11.20
CA LYS A 138 2.64 24.73 -10.81
C LYS A 138 3.80 25.65 -11.14
N THR A 139 4.95 25.09 -11.56
CA THR A 139 6.17 25.87 -11.77
C THR A 139 6.29 26.40 -13.22
N PRO A 140 6.94 27.56 -13.41
CA PRO A 140 7.09 28.18 -14.74
C PRO A 140 8.29 27.64 -15.54
N TYR A 141 9.07 26.70 -15.01
CA TYR A 141 10.40 26.35 -15.55
C TYR A 141 10.38 25.43 -16.79
N LEU A 142 9.22 24.92 -17.24
CA LEU A 142 9.11 23.94 -18.35
C LEU A 142 7.87 24.17 -19.25
N ASN A 143 7.94 23.72 -20.51
CA ASN A 143 6.79 23.74 -21.44
C ASN A 143 5.60 22.94 -20.89
N ALA A 144 4.38 23.44 -21.11
CA ALA A 144 3.13 22.88 -20.59
C ALA A 144 3.00 21.35 -20.81
N ASN A 145 3.21 20.88 -22.04
CA ASN A 145 3.08 19.44 -22.35
C ASN A 145 4.10 18.58 -21.61
N LYS A 146 5.35 19.06 -21.45
CA LYS A 146 6.40 18.31 -20.75
C LYS A 146 6.12 18.24 -19.25
N ARG A 147 5.51 19.29 -18.73
CA ARG A 147 5.17 19.44 -17.33
C ARG A 147 3.99 18.55 -16.92
N GLU A 148 2.98 18.46 -17.77
CA GLU A 148 1.86 17.51 -17.62
C GLU A 148 2.36 16.07 -17.60
N ILE A 149 3.19 15.69 -18.59
CA ILE A 149 3.83 14.36 -18.65
C ILE A 149 4.64 14.08 -17.37
N LEU A 150 5.42 15.04 -16.88
CA LEU A 150 6.22 14.84 -15.67
C LEU A 150 5.36 14.62 -14.42
N ALA A 151 4.23 15.34 -14.30
CA ALA A 151 3.31 15.21 -13.18
C ALA A 151 2.58 13.86 -13.21
N ASP A 152 2.20 13.36 -14.39
CA ASP A 152 1.55 12.05 -14.56
C ASP A 152 2.50 10.88 -14.26
N TYR A 153 3.78 11.00 -14.63
CA TYR A 153 4.82 9.99 -14.36
C TYR A 153 5.57 10.21 -13.03
N ALA A 154 5.15 11.17 -12.20
CA ALA A 154 5.82 11.51 -10.95
C ALA A 154 6.05 10.29 -10.04
N LEU A 155 5.00 9.47 -9.84
CA LEU A 155 5.05 8.32 -8.94
C LEU A 155 5.94 7.17 -9.48
N PRO A 156 5.76 6.68 -10.73
CA PRO A 156 6.67 5.66 -11.29
C PRO A 156 8.14 6.10 -11.32
N VAL A 157 8.41 7.36 -11.68
CA VAL A 157 9.78 7.89 -11.74
C VAL A 157 10.40 7.92 -10.34
N ALA A 158 9.66 8.37 -9.32
CA ALA A 158 10.17 8.40 -7.94
C ALA A 158 10.53 7.00 -7.43
N VAL A 159 9.68 6.00 -7.70
CA VAL A 159 9.93 4.60 -7.33
C VAL A 159 11.18 4.06 -8.04
N VAL A 160 11.33 4.28 -9.35
CA VAL A 160 12.48 3.77 -10.10
C VAL A 160 13.78 4.41 -9.63
N VAL A 161 13.81 5.74 -9.42
CA VAL A 161 15.00 6.47 -8.98
C VAL A 161 15.46 6.00 -7.60
N PHE A 162 14.54 5.88 -6.64
CA PHE A 162 14.90 5.43 -5.29
C PHE A 162 15.07 3.92 -5.15
N SER A 163 14.49 3.12 -6.05
CA SER A 163 14.85 1.70 -6.14
C SER A 163 16.28 1.55 -6.67
N PHE A 164 16.68 2.37 -7.64
CA PHE A 164 18.05 2.38 -8.16
C PHE A 164 19.06 2.88 -7.11
N ILE A 165 18.74 3.96 -6.37
CA ILE A 165 19.61 4.45 -5.29
C ILE A 165 19.74 3.42 -4.16
N GLY A 166 18.64 2.73 -3.81
CA GLY A 166 18.65 1.67 -2.82
C GLY A 166 19.47 0.46 -3.27
N SER A 167 19.22 0.00 -4.50
CA SER A 167 19.82 -1.23 -5.02
C SER A 167 21.30 -1.09 -5.39
N LEU A 168 21.76 0.08 -5.89
CA LEU A 168 23.15 0.28 -6.33
C LEU A 168 23.97 1.16 -5.38
N GLY A 169 23.33 2.09 -4.67
CA GLY A 169 24.01 2.95 -3.69
C GLY A 169 24.27 2.23 -2.37
N PHE A 170 23.45 1.23 -2.03
CA PHE A 170 23.49 0.51 -0.75
C PHE A 170 23.36 -1.00 -0.93
N SER A 171 24.04 -1.57 -1.94
CA SER A 171 23.98 -3.02 -2.24
C SER A 171 24.45 -3.92 -1.08
N ASP A 172 25.22 -3.37 -0.14
CA ASP A 172 25.71 -4.09 1.05
C ASP A 172 24.65 -4.23 2.15
N VAL A 173 23.58 -3.43 2.10
CA VAL A 173 22.50 -3.43 3.09
C VAL A 173 21.31 -4.23 2.57
N LYS A 174 21.13 -5.45 3.12
CA LYS A 174 20.01 -6.34 2.75
C LYS A 174 18.71 -5.85 3.37
N LEU A 175 17.96 -5.03 2.63
CA LEU A 175 16.57 -4.74 2.96
C LEU A 175 15.73 -6.00 2.74
N LYS A 176 14.83 -6.32 3.68
CA LYS A 176 13.91 -7.45 3.54
C LYS A 176 13.00 -7.19 2.34
N SER A 177 13.18 -7.93 1.26
CA SER A 177 12.22 -7.98 0.16
C SER A 177 11.23 -9.10 0.46
N GLU A 178 9.98 -8.75 0.71
CA GLU A 178 8.87 -9.70 0.94
C GLU A 178 8.69 -10.65 -0.26
N ILE A 179 9.11 -10.20 -1.44
CA ILE A 179 9.10 -10.93 -2.71
C ILE A 179 10.00 -12.17 -2.68
N GLN A 180 11.04 -12.21 -1.82
CA GLN A 180 11.95 -13.36 -1.74
C GLN A 180 11.35 -14.55 -0.95
N GLU A 181 10.35 -14.33 -0.10
CA GLU A 181 9.61 -15.41 0.59
C GLU A 181 8.69 -16.18 -0.38
N ILE A 182 8.16 -15.53 -1.43
CA ILE A 182 7.30 -16.17 -2.45
C ILE A 182 8.04 -17.29 -3.20
N LYS A 183 9.36 -17.17 -3.38
CA LYS A 183 10.23 -18.20 -4.01
C LYS A 183 10.23 -19.53 -3.24
N SER A 184 9.87 -19.54 -1.96
CA SER A 184 9.84 -20.73 -1.10
C SER A 184 8.50 -21.48 -1.12
N THR A 185 7.49 -20.96 -1.82
CA THR A 185 6.18 -21.61 -1.89
C THR A 185 6.12 -22.57 -3.08
N ASP A 186 5.91 -23.86 -2.83
CA ASP A 186 5.75 -24.86 -3.89
C ASP A 186 4.55 -24.53 -4.78
N TYR A 187 4.82 -24.13 -6.03
CA TYR A 187 3.81 -23.77 -7.04
C TYR A 187 2.82 -24.91 -7.38
N SER A 188 3.13 -26.15 -6.98
CA SER A 188 2.28 -27.34 -7.20
C SER A 188 0.96 -27.30 -6.42
N SER A 189 0.84 -26.43 -5.42
CA SER A 189 -0.35 -26.31 -4.57
C SER A 189 -1.38 -25.26 -5.05
N ILE A 190 -1.03 -24.41 -6.02
CA ILE A 190 -1.84 -23.24 -6.43
C ILE A 190 -3.16 -23.64 -7.13
N PHE A 191 -3.17 -24.76 -7.85
CA PHE A 191 -4.35 -25.24 -8.58
C PHE A 191 -5.01 -26.46 -7.93
N GLN A 192 -4.72 -26.76 -6.67
CA GLN A 192 -5.38 -27.86 -5.98
C GLN A 192 -6.81 -27.45 -5.58
N VAL A 193 -7.80 -28.19 -6.08
CA VAL A 193 -9.20 -27.97 -5.70
C VAL A 193 -9.37 -28.18 -4.20
N ALA A 194 -10.00 -27.21 -3.53
CA ALA A 194 -10.24 -27.29 -2.11
C ALA A 194 -11.16 -28.50 -1.79
N PRO A 195 -10.77 -29.44 -0.89
CA PRO A 195 -11.57 -30.61 -0.57
C PRO A 195 -12.80 -30.18 0.25
N LEU A 196 -13.94 -29.98 -0.43
CA LEU A 196 -15.19 -29.57 0.20
C LEU A 196 -15.91 -30.75 0.89
N GLY A 197 -15.72 -31.96 0.38
CA GLY A 197 -16.44 -33.16 0.83
C GLY A 197 -15.98 -33.75 2.17
N SER A 198 -14.85 -33.29 2.73
CA SER A 198 -14.36 -33.75 4.04
C SER A 198 -14.97 -32.97 5.22
N LEU A 199 -15.77 -31.93 4.96
CA LEU A 199 -16.36 -31.11 6.01
C LEU A 199 -17.71 -31.64 6.49
N PRO A 200 -17.98 -31.61 7.81
CA PRO A 200 -19.30 -31.93 8.32
C PRO A 200 -20.33 -30.91 7.82
N VAL A 201 -21.54 -31.38 7.52
CA VAL A 201 -22.64 -30.55 7.01
C VAL A 201 -22.95 -29.39 7.95
N SER A 202 -22.82 -29.58 9.26
CA SER A 202 -22.97 -28.51 10.27
C SER A 202 -21.99 -27.36 10.07
N ALA A 203 -20.74 -27.64 9.69
CA ALA A 203 -19.75 -26.61 9.41
C ALA A 203 -20.08 -25.83 8.13
N ILE A 204 -20.66 -26.48 7.12
CA ILE A 204 -21.09 -25.80 5.88
C ILE A 204 -22.21 -24.80 6.19
N PHE A 205 -23.18 -25.15 7.04
CA PHE A 205 -24.21 -24.22 7.49
C PHE A 205 -23.65 -23.12 8.39
N ALA A 206 -22.69 -23.42 9.27
CA ALA A 206 -22.02 -22.38 10.08
C ALA A 206 -21.29 -21.35 9.20
N THR A 207 -20.68 -21.78 8.09
CA THR A 207 -20.03 -20.86 7.14
C THR A 207 -20.99 -19.96 6.38
N MET A 208 -22.30 -20.23 6.38
CA MET A 208 -23.30 -19.37 5.75
C MET A 208 -23.34 -17.98 6.39
N GLY A 209 -23.24 -17.90 7.74
CA GLY A 209 -23.24 -16.61 8.45
C GLY A 209 -22.00 -15.76 8.14
N LEU A 210 -20.82 -16.39 8.10
CA LEU A 210 -19.59 -15.72 7.69
C LEU A 210 -19.62 -15.32 6.21
N GLY A 211 -20.18 -16.17 5.35
CA GLY A 211 -20.37 -15.88 3.92
C GLY A 211 -21.31 -14.70 3.70
N PHE A 212 -22.37 -14.57 4.51
CA PHE A 212 -23.26 -13.41 4.48
C PHE A 212 -22.52 -12.12 4.84
N CYS A 213 -21.80 -12.11 5.96
CA CYS A 213 -21.00 -10.94 6.38
C CYS A 213 -19.98 -10.54 5.30
N LEU A 214 -19.27 -11.52 4.73
CA LEU A 214 -18.32 -11.28 3.63
C LEU A 214 -19.00 -10.74 2.37
N SER A 215 -20.19 -11.23 2.02
CA SER A 215 -20.93 -10.75 0.86
C SER A 215 -21.38 -9.30 1.00
N VAL A 216 -21.79 -8.87 2.20
CA VAL A 216 -22.14 -7.47 2.48
C VAL A 216 -20.92 -6.56 2.35
N LEU A 217 -19.75 -7.00 2.83
CA LEU A 217 -18.50 -6.25 2.69
C LEU A 217 -18.12 -6.05 1.22
N ILE A 218 -18.07 -7.14 0.43
CA ILE A 218 -17.75 -7.08 -1.01
C ILE A 218 -18.78 -6.24 -1.77
N PHE A 219 -20.06 -6.36 -1.41
CA PHE A 219 -21.13 -5.55 -2.00
C PHE A 219 -20.94 -4.06 -1.72
N MET A 220 -20.61 -3.67 -0.49
CA MET A 220 -20.39 -2.26 -0.14
C MET A 220 -19.18 -1.69 -0.88
N ASP A 221 -18.04 -2.39 -0.86
CA ASP A 221 -16.81 -1.92 -1.50
C ASP A 221 -16.98 -1.77 -3.02
N GLN A 222 -17.64 -2.73 -3.67
CA GLN A 222 -17.92 -2.67 -5.11
C GLN A 222 -18.80 -1.47 -5.47
N ASN A 223 -19.85 -1.23 -4.69
CA ASN A 223 -20.78 -0.13 -4.94
C ASN A 223 -20.15 1.23 -4.66
N ILE A 224 -19.38 1.38 -3.58
CA ILE A 224 -18.67 2.63 -3.27
C ILE A 224 -17.62 2.92 -4.35
N GLY A 225 -16.83 1.91 -4.74
CA GLY A 225 -15.84 2.04 -5.81
C GLY A 225 -16.47 2.45 -7.14
N SER A 226 -17.60 1.83 -7.50
CA SER A 226 -18.32 2.16 -8.73
C SER A 226 -19.02 3.52 -8.66
N ALA A 227 -19.56 3.93 -7.51
CA ALA A 227 -20.14 5.27 -7.31
C ALA A 227 -19.09 6.37 -7.52
N MET A 228 -17.92 6.21 -6.90
CA MET A 228 -16.84 7.20 -6.97
C MET A 228 -16.28 7.36 -8.39
N VAL A 229 -16.17 6.27 -9.14
CA VAL A 229 -15.80 6.32 -10.57
C VAL A 229 -16.89 7.01 -11.39
N ASN A 230 -18.15 6.67 -11.13
CA ASN A 230 -19.31 7.21 -11.83
C ASN A 230 -19.81 8.56 -11.29
N ASN A 231 -19.01 9.26 -10.48
CA ASN A 231 -19.35 10.57 -9.99
C ASN A 231 -19.62 11.51 -11.19
N PRO A 232 -20.74 12.27 -11.21
CA PRO A 232 -21.08 13.17 -12.31
C PRO A 232 -19.98 14.19 -12.63
N GLY A 233 -19.07 14.48 -11.68
CA GLY A 233 -17.88 15.29 -11.91
C GLY A 233 -16.91 14.71 -12.95
N ASN A 234 -16.88 13.39 -13.13
CA ASN A 234 -15.98 12.72 -14.08
C ASN A 234 -16.52 12.71 -15.53
N LYS A 235 -17.76 13.18 -15.77
CA LYS A 235 -18.39 13.32 -17.10
C LYS A 235 -18.19 12.09 -18.02
N LEU A 236 -18.36 10.89 -17.46
CA LEU A 236 -18.28 9.64 -18.22
C LEU A 236 -19.39 9.57 -19.28
N LYS A 237 -19.09 8.99 -20.44
CA LYS A 237 -20.00 8.88 -21.58
C LYS A 237 -20.78 7.57 -21.58
N LYS A 238 -20.17 6.48 -21.10
CA LYS A 238 -20.85 5.18 -21.02
C LYS A 238 -21.77 5.11 -19.80
N GLY A 239 -22.89 4.42 -19.98
CA GLY A 239 -23.87 4.21 -18.93
C GLY A 239 -23.38 3.27 -17.83
N ILE A 240 -24.08 3.30 -16.70
CA ILE A 240 -23.67 2.61 -15.48
C ILE A 240 -24.25 1.19 -15.44
N ALA A 241 -23.47 0.20 -14.99
CA ALA A 241 -23.84 -1.21 -15.01
C ALA A 241 -23.61 -1.93 -13.68
N TYR A 242 -24.12 -1.39 -12.57
CA TYR A 242 -23.88 -1.91 -11.21
C TYR A 242 -24.25 -3.39 -11.01
N HIS A 243 -25.37 -3.84 -11.58
CA HIS A 243 -25.83 -5.23 -11.44
C HIS A 243 -24.90 -6.22 -12.13
N LEU A 244 -24.38 -5.85 -13.30
CA LEU A 244 -23.47 -6.66 -14.10
C LEU A 244 -22.11 -6.75 -13.42
N ASP A 245 -21.61 -5.63 -12.87
CA ASP A 245 -20.36 -5.59 -12.12
C ASP A 245 -20.42 -6.52 -10.89
N LEU A 246 -21.54 -6.50 -10.15
CA LEU A 246 -21.74 -7.38 -8.99
C LEU A 246 -21.79 -8.86 -9.36
N LEU A 247 -22.47 -9.19 -10.47
CA LEU A 247 -22.53 -10.55 -11.00
C LEU A 247 -21.15 -11.04 -11.46
N ALA A 248 -20.38 -10.18 -12.14
CA ALA A 248 -19.04 -10.50 -12.59
C ALA A 248 -18.10 -10.80 -11.40
N VAL A 249 -18.15 -9.99 -10.33
CA VAL A 249 -17.38 -10.24 -9.11
C VAL A 249 -17.80 -11.56 -8.45
N ALA A 250 -19.10 -11.89 -8.41
CA ALA A 250 -19.58 -13.16 -7.87
C ALA A 250 -19.05 -14.38 -8.66
N ILE A 251 -19.03 -14.31 -10.00
CA ILE A 251 -18.49 -15.36 -10.86
C ILE A 251 -16.98 -15.54 -10.65
N MET A 252 -16.23 -14.43 -10.62
CA MET A 252 -14.78 -14.46 -10.43
C MET A 252 -14.40 -14.99 -9.03
N ASN A 253 -15.07 -14.53 -7.98
CA ASN A 253 -14.83 -15.00 -6.62
C ASN A 253 -15.27 -16.45 -6.41
N SER A 254 -16.26 -16.94 -7.15
CA SER A 254 -16.65 -18.35 -7.13
C SER A 254 -15.51 -19.22 -7.65
N PHE A 255 -14.89 -18.82 -8.78
CA PHE A 255 -13.71 -19.49 -9.31
C PHE A 255 -12.55 -19.46 -8.32
N LEU A 256 -12.18 -18.27 -7.80
CA LEU A 256 -11.10 -18.11 -6.82
C LEU A 256 -11.31 -18.98 -5.56
N SER A 257 -12.54 -19.07 -5.07
CA SER A 257 -12.90 -19.86 -3.90
C SER A 257 -12.71 -21.37 -4.10
N ILE A 258 -12.95 -21.89 -5.31
CA ILE A 258 -12.77 -23.32 -5.64
C ILE A 258 -11.29 -23.71 -5.59
N PHE A 259 -10.40 -22.83 -6.06
CA PHE A 259 -8.96 -23.03 -6.05
C PHE A 259 -8.28 -22.57 -4.74
N GLY A 260 -9.05 -22.06 -3.78
CA GLY A 260 -8.49 -21.56 -2.51
C GLY A 260 -7.63 -20.30 -2.66
N LEU A 261 -7.79 -19.57 -3.76
CA LEU A 261 -7.11 -18.31 -4.04
C LEU A 261 -7.80 -17.15 -3.32
N PRO A 262 -7.05 -16.08 -2.97
CA PRO A 262 -7.61 -14.90 -2.30
C PRO A 262 -8.75 -14.29 -3.13
N TRP A 263 -9.83 -13.90 -2.45
CA TRP A 263 -10.97 -13.25 -3.09
C TRP A 263 -10.61 -11.84 -3.56
N MET A 264 -11.20 -11.44 -4.68
CA MET A 264 -11.02 -10.12 -5.27
C MET A 264 -12.18 -9.21 -4.88
N HIS A 265 -11.87 -7.95 -4.57
CA HIS A 265 -12.85 -6.89 -4.32
C HIS A 265 -12.43 -5.61 -5.06
N ALA A 266 -13.33 -4.64 -5.19
CA ALA A 266 -12.99 -3.35 -5.78
C ALA A 266 -11.94 -2.62 -4.95
N CYS A 267 -10.88 -2.17 -5.61
CA CYS A 267 -9.89 -1.29 -5.01
C CYS A 267 -10.38 0.16 -5.06
N ILE A 268 -10.83 0.66 -3.92
CA ILE A 268 -11.39 2.01 -3.77
C ILE A 268 -10.41 3.10 -4.22
N PRO A 269 -9.14 3.20 -3.75
CA PRO A 269 -8.27 4.31 -4.12
C PRO A 269 -7.70 4.19 -5.55
N HIS A 270 -7.51 2.96 -6.05
CA HIS A 270 -6.91 2.73 -7.36
C HIS A 270 -7.85 3.12 -8.52
N SER A 271 -9.13 2.79 -8.41
CA SER A 271 -10.13 3.05 -9.44
C SER A 271 -10.29 4.54 -9.84
N PRO A 272 -10.46 5.50 -8.91
CA PRO A 272 -10.57 6.92 -9.23
C PRO A 272 -9.23 7.50 -9.68
N LEU A 273 -8.09 7.01 -9.18
CA LEU A 273 -6.77 7.43 -9.66
C LEU A 273 -6.55 7.03 -11.11
N HIS A 274 -6.94 5.81 -11.49
CA HIS A 274 -6.90 5.38 -12.88
C HIS A 274 -7.80 6.24 -13.78
N VAL A 275 -9.02 6.57 -13.34
CA VAL A 275 -9.91 7.48 -14.09
C VAL A 275 -9.32 8.88 -14.21
N ARG A 276 -8.73 9.41 -13.13
CA ARG A 276 -8.06 10.72 -13.12
C ARG A 276 -6.87 10.75 -14.08
N SER A 277 -6.08 9.69 -14.17
CA SER A 277 -4.96 9.60 -15.13
C SER A 277 -5.41 9.57 -16.60
N LEU A 278 -6.69 9.26 -16.86
CA LEU A 278 -7.30 9.27 -18.19
C LEU A 278 -8.14 10.53 -18.45
N ALA A 279 -8.23 11.42 -17.46
CA ALA A 279 -9.01 12.64 -17.50
C ALA A 279 -8.15 13.81 -17.98
N ASP A 280 -8.66 14.56 -18.96
CA ASP A 280 -8.10 15.86 -19.32
C ASP A 280 -8.64 16.90 -18.32
N VAL A 281 -7.74 17.47 -17.52
CA VAL A 281 -8.05 18.45 -16.47
C VAL A 281 -7.73 19.85 -16.99
N GLU A 282 -8.72 20.75 -16.98
CA GLU A 282 -8.51 22.17 -17.27
C GLU A 282 -8.68 23.01 -16.00
N GLU A 283 -7.80 23.99 -15.83
CA GLU A 283 -7.98 25.03 -14.83
C GLU A 283 -8.99 26.06 -15.35
N ARG A 284 -10.13 26.18 -14.67
CA ARG A 284 -11.10 27.27 -14.89
C ARG A 284 -11.12 28.18 -13.68
N VAL A 285 -11.19 29.48 -13.92
CA VAL A 285 -11.30 30.47 -12.86
C VAL A 285 -12.77 30.82 -12.69
N ASP A 286 -13.40 30.28 -11.66
CA ASP A 286 -14.75 30.65 -11.26
C ASP A 286 -14.64 31.50 -9.99
N GLU A 287 -15.30 32.68 -9.99
CA GLU A 287 -15.35 33.60 -8.84
C GLU A 287 -13.98 34.02 -8.24
N GLY A 288 -12.92 34.03 -9.05
CA GLY A 288 -11.56 34.38 -8.60
C GLY A 288 -10.79 33.23 -7.94
N HIS A 289 -11.38 32.03 -7.87
CA HIS A 289 -10.69 30.81 -7.46
C HIS A 289 -10.42 29.91 -8.66
N VAL A 290 -9.17 29.42 -8.76
CA VAL A 290 -8.78 28.45 -9.78
C VAL A 290 -9.31 27.08 -9.37
N HIS A 291 -10.21 26.53 -10.18
CA HIS A 291 -10.77 25.18 -10.03
C HIS A 291 -10.29 24.29 -11.17
N GLU A 292 -9.70 23.16 -10.82
CA GLU A 292 -9.43 22.07 -11.76
C GLU A 292 -10.74 21.34 -12.06
N ILE A 293 -11.24 21.46 -13.30
CA ILE A 293 -12.40 20.71 -13.77
C ILE A 293 -11.99 19.65 -14.79
N ILE A 294 -12.57 18.46 -14.66
CA ILE A 294 -12.43 17.40 -15.64
C ILE A 294 -13.30 17.77 -16.86
N VAL A 295 -12.67 17.90 -18.03
CA VAL A 295 -13.35 18.26 -19.28
C VAL A 295 -13.83 17.03 -20.01
N LYS A 296 -12.97 16.02 -20.10
CA LYS A 296 -13.23 14.78 -20.82
C LYS A 296 -12.40 13.64 -20.25
N VAL A 297 -12.99 12.45 -20.14
CA VAL A 297 -12.28 11.22 -19.79
C VAL A 297 -12.15 10.32 -21.01
N ARG A 298 -10.94 9.79 -21.24
CA ARG A 298 -10.68 8.78 -22.27
C ARG A 298 -11.03 7.39 -21.74
N GLU A 299 -12.20 6.89 -22.09
CA GLU A 299 -12.62 5.55 -21.69
C GLU A 299 -12.01 4.46 -22.60
N THR A 300 -10.99 3.75 -22.13
CA THR A 300 -10.36 2.65 -22.87
C THR A 300 -10.43 1.34 -22.09
N ARG A 301 -10.50 0.20 -22.80
CA ARG A 301 -10.43 -1.15 -22.21
C ARG A 301 -9.00 -1.68 -22.11
N LEU A 302 -8.08 -1.09 -22.86
CA LEU A 302 -6.71 -1.56 -22.96
C LEU A 302 -5.90 -1.19 -21.72
N THR A 303 -6.17 -0.04 -21.11
CA THR A 303 -5.48 0.41 -19.89
C THR A 303 -5.82 -0.40 -18.66
N SER A 304 -6.96 -1.12 -18.64
CA SER A 304 -7.28 -2.09 -17.57
C SER A 304 -6.77 -3.50 -17.88
N LEU A 305 -6.73 -3.91 -19.15
CA LEU A 305 -6.19 -5.24 -19.53
C LEU A 305 -4.67 -5.29 -19.44
N PHE A 306 -3.97 -4.23 -19.84
CA PHE A 306 -2.51 -4.22 -19.92
C PHE A 306 -1.83 -4.42 -18.55
N PRO A 307 -2.20 -3.70 -17.46
CA PRO A 307 -1.63 -3.96 -16.14
C PRO A 307 -1.93 -5.37 -15.62
N ASN A 308 -3.13 -5.90 -15.85
CA ASN A 308 -3.48 -7.26 -15.45
C ASN A 308 -2.64 -8.33 -16.18
N ILE A 309 -2.37 -8.14 -17.48
CA ILE A 309 -1.46 -9.00 -18.24
C ILE A 309 -0.03 -8.87 -17.71
N LEU A 310 0.42 -7.66 -17.38
CA LEU A 310 1.75 -7.42 -16.80
C LEU A 310 1.89 -8.04 -15.41
N ILE A 311 0.85 -8.03 -14.57
CA ILE A 311 0.82 -8.73 -13.28
C ILE A 311 0.89 -10.25 -13.50
N GLY A 312 0.18 -10.80 -14.49
CA GLY A 312 0.34 -12.21 -14.85
C GLY A 312 1.75 -12.56 -15.34
N LEU A 313 2.35 -11.67 -16.13
CA LEU A 313 3.72 -11.82 -16.64
C LEU A 313 4.78 -11.60 -15.54
N SER A 314 4.47 -10.83 -14.50
CA SER A 314 5.40 -10.56 -13.40
C SER A 314 5.76 -11.83 -12.63
N ILE A 315 4.89 -12.84 -12.63
CA ILE A 315 5.19 -14.16 -12.05
C ILE A 315 6.41 -14.80 -12.72
N PHE A 316 6.56 -14.67 -14.04
CA PHE A 316 7.75 -15.13 -14.77
C PHE A 316 8.98 -14.24 -14.53
N LEU A 317 8.73 -12.97 -14.21
CA LEU A 317 9.73 -11.92 -14.01
C LEU A 317 10.18 -11.78 -12.53
N LEU A 318 9.64 -12.58 -11.62
CA LEU A 318 9.96 -12.61 -10.19
C LEU A 318 11.45 -12.83 -9.83
N PRO A 319 12.30 -13.59 -10.57
CA PRO A 319 13.59 -13.98 -10.02
C PRO A 319 14.66 -12.89 -9.97
N TYR A 320 14.54 -11.76 -10.70
CA TYR A 320 15.61 -10.75 -10.77
C TYR A 320 15.14 -9.28 -10.66
N PRO A 321 14.34 -8.71 -11.57
CA PRO A 321 14.06 -7.26 -11.55
C PRO A 321 13.12 -6.80 -10.43
N LEU A 322 12.14 -7.62 -10.02
CA LEU A 322 11.18 -7.24 -8.97
C LEU A 322 11.79 -7.30 -7.56
N GLY A 323 12.83 -8.11 -7.35
CA GLY A 323 13.53 -8.23 -6.07
C GLY A 323 14.39 -7.01 -5.72
N TYR A 324 14.67 -6.13 -6.68
CA TYR A 324 15.45 -4.90 -6.46
C TYR A 324 14.63 -3.75 -5.88
N ILE A 325 13.30 -3.87 -5.78
CA ILE A 325 12.45 -2.83 -5.20
C ILE A 325 12.39 -3.07 -3.68
N PRO A 326 13.01 -2.21 -2.85
CA PRO A 326 12.94 -2.38 -1.40
C PRO A 326 11.55 -2.03 -0.87
N THR A 327 11.15 -2.70 0.21
CA THR A 327 9.87 -2.46 0.91
C THR A 327 9.74 -1.00 1.38
N ALA A 328 10.84 -0.37 1.79
CA ALA A 328 10.88 1.06 2.15
C ALA A 328 10.36 2.01 1.05
N VAL A 329 10.61 1.67 -0.22
CA VAL A 329 10.15 2.48 -1.37
C VAL A 329 8.65 2.31 -1.61
N LEU A 330 8.13 1.10 -1.35
CA LEU A 330 6.69 0.81 -1.44
C LEU A 330 5.91 1.57 -0.37
N ASP A 331 6.44 1.64 0.86
CA ASP A 331 5.82 2.40 1.94
C ASP A 331 5.80 3.91 1.65
N GLY A 332 6.87 4.44 1.05
CA GLY A 332 6.90 5.82 0.58
C GLY A 332 5.89 6.09 -0.56
N LEU A 333 5.65 5.11 -1.44
CA LEU A 333 4.58 5.15 -2.44
C LEU A 333 3.19 5.17 -1.79
N PHE A 334 2.94 4.32 -0.78
CA PHE A 334 1.67 4.33 -0.04
C PHE A 334 1.42 5.66 0.67
N LEU A 335 2.47 6.23 1.27
CA LEU A 335 2.39 7.54 1.92
C LEU A 335 2.13 8.67 0.91
N TYR A 336 2.77 8.63 -0.26
CA TYR A 336 2.47 9.57 -1.36
C TYR A 336 1.01 9.48 -1.82
N MET A 337 0.48 8.27 -2.01
CA MET A 337 -0.92 8.05 -2.37
C MET A 337 -1.87 8.58 -1.29
N ALA A 338 -1.54 8.38 -0.02
CA ALA A 338 -2.31 8.87 1.11
C ALA A 338 -2.37 10.42 1.13
N LEU A 339 -1.23 11.09 0.92
CA LEU A 339 -1.15 12.56 0.88
C LEU A 339 -1.87 13.17 -0.32
N THR A 340 -1.70 12.59 -1.51
CA THR A 340 -2.37 13.09 -2.72
C THR A 340 -3.88 12.89 -2.66
N ALA A 341 -4.37 11.80 -2.07
CA ALA A 341 -5.79 11.60 -1.78
C ALA A 341 -6.33 12.65 -0.80
N LEU A 342 -5.52 13.09 0.18
CA LEU A 342 -5.90 14.10 1.16
C LEU A 342 -6.02 15.51 0.56
N ILE A 343 -5.11 15.88 -0.36
CA ILE A 343 -5.11 17.18 -1.04
C ILE A 343 -6.38 17.38 -1.88
N GLY A 344 -6.91 16.32 -2.49
CA GLY A 344 -8.13 16.37 -3.29
C GLY A 344 -9.44 16.40 -2.51
N ASN A 345 -9.40 16.16 -1.20
CA ASN A 345 -10.61 15.98 -0.39
C ASN A 345 -11.16 17.31 0.16
N GLN A 346 -12.43 17.62 -0.13
CA GLN A 346 -13.06 18.84 0.38
C GLN A 346 -13.22 18.85 1.90
N MET A 347 -13.51 17.68 2.52
CA MET A 347 -13.55 17.54 3.98
C MET A 347 -12.22 17.92 4.63
N HIS A 348 -11.09 17.51 4.03
CA HIS A 348 -9.78 17.90 4.56
C HIS A 348 -9.52 19.41 4.44
N ARG A 349 -10.00 20.05 3.36
CA ARG A 349 -9.91 21.50 3.21
C ARG A 349 -10.77 22.27 4.23
N LEU A 350 -11.83 21.65 4.75
CA LEU A 350 -12.70 22.21 5.79
C LEU A 350 -12.08 22.13 7.20
N ILE A 351 -11.26 21.12 7.50
CA ILE A 351 -10.61 20.96 8.82
C ILE A 351 -9.82 22.20 9.26
N PRO A 352 -8.89 22.77 8.45
CA PRO A 352 -8.17 23.98 8.83
C PRO A 352 -9.08 25.20 8.94
N LEU A 353 -10.13 25.32 8.11
CA LEU A 353 -11.10 26.42 8.18
C LEU A 353 -11.92 26.41 9.48
N VAL A 354 -12.23 25.22 10.02
CA VAL A 354 -12.89 25.08 11.33
C VAL A 354 -11.93 25.48 12.46
N ILE A 355 -10.64 25.21 12.31
CA ILE A 355 -9.61 25.63 13.27
C ILE A 355 -9.45 27.16 13.22
N ASP A 356 -9.34 27.77 12.04
CA ASP A 356 -9.24 29.22 11.89
C ASP A 356 -10.49 29.95 12.41
N ARG A 357 -11.69 29.41 12.17
CA ARG A 357 -12.92 29.99 12.70
C ARG A 357 -12.99 29.91 14.23
N LYS A 358 -12.45 28.84 14.83
CA LYS A 358 -12.30 28.74 16.30
C LYS A 358 -11.27 29.72 16.84
N TYR A 359 -10.15 29.93 16.12
CA TYR A 359 -9.14 30.93 16.48
C TYR A 359 -9.69 32.36 16.41
N LEU A 360 -10.44 32.70 15.36
CA LEU A 360 -11.10 34.01 15.21
C LEU A 360 -12.19 34.22 16.28
N ALA A 361 -13.00 33.20 16.58
CA ALA A 361 -13.98 33.28 17.66
C ALA A 361 -13.33 33.40 19.06
N ALA A 362 -12.13 32.82 19.25
CA ALA A 362 -11.37 32.97 20.49
C ALA A 362 -10.74 34.37 20.63
N LEU A 363 -10.39 35.04 19.52
CA LEU A 363 -9.87 36.40 19.52
C LEU A 363 -10.97 37.45 19.77
N ASP A 364 -12.17 37.27 19.19
CA ASP A 364 -13.32 38.15 19.46
C ASP A 364 -13.80 38.04 20.93
N GLY A 365 -13.63 36.88 21.56
CA GLY A 365 -13.93 36.65 22.98
C GLY A 365 -12.91 37.22 23.98
N GLN A 366 -11.79 37.80 23.51
CA GLN A 366 -10.78 38.47 24.36
C GLN A 366 -10.91 40.01 24.31
N HIS A 367 -11.82 40.54 23.49
CA HIS A 367 -12.09 41.98 23.35
C HIS A 367 -13.43 42.43 23.96
N GLN A 368 -14.10 41.56 24.72
CA GLN A 368 -15.20 41.89 25.63
C GLN A 368 -14.75 41.65 27.07
#